data_AF-A0A0B6YWH5-F1
#
_entry.id   AF-A0A0B6YWH5-F1
#
_cell.length_a   1.000
_cell.length_b   1.000
_cell.length_c   1.000
_cell.angle_alpha   90.00
_cell.angle_beta   90.00
_cell.angle_gamma   90.00
#
_symmetry.space_group_name_H-M   'P 1'
#
loop_
_entity.id
_entity.type
_entity.pdbx_description
1 polymer ?
#
loop_
_entity_poly.entity_id
_entity_poly.type
_entity_poly.pdbx_seq_one_letter_code
_entity_poly.pdbx_strand_id
1 'polypeptide(L)'
;APKREKLKIAQEELAETQKILDAANLRLQEVEEGIATLQAKYDDCVRKKDELDNKCKECEARLSRADKLIGGLADEKDRWKESVETLENVLEHFVGDVLISSGCIAYLGPFTGEYRQNMVS
;
A
#
# COMPACT_ATOMS: atom_id res chain seq x y z
N ALA A 1 -28.32 -76.92 30.76
CA ALA A 1 -28.73 -75.98 31.83
C ALA A 1 -29.05 -74.62 31.20
N PRO A 2 -30.29 -74.12 31.31
CA PRO A 2 -30.80 -72.99 30.51
C PRO A 2 -30.09 -71.65 30.79
N LYS A 3 -29.47 -71.49 31.97
CA LYS A 3 -28.70 -70.29 32.31
C LYS A 3 -27.37 -70.17 31.55
N ARG A 4 -26.73 -71.30 31.19
CA ARG A 4 -25.49 -71.31 30.41
C ARG A 4 -25.75 -70.98 28.95
N GLU A 5 -26.85 -71.49 28.40
CA GLU A 5 -27.27 -71.19 27.02
C GLU A 5 -27.58 -69.70 26.84
N LYS A 6 -28.38 -69.12 27.76
CA LYS A 6 -28.69 -67.68 27.73
C LYS A 6 -27.45 -66.79 27.86
N LEU A 7 -26.48 -67.23 28.66
CA LEU A 7 -25.23 -66.49 28.83
C LEU A 7 -24.38 -66.52 27.55
N LYS A 8 -24.35 -67.67 26.86
CA LYS A 8 -23.64 -67.81 25.58
C LYS A 8 -24.26 -66.96 24.48
N ILE A 9 -25.59 -66.95 24.37
CA ILE A 9 -26.33 -66.12 23.40
C ILE A 9 -26.06 -64.63 23.66
N ALA A 10 -26.16 -64.18 24.91
CA ALA A 10 -25.88 -62.78 25.25
C ALA A 10 -24.41 -62.38 25.00
N GLN A 11 -23.46 -63.30 25.15
CA GLN A 11 -22.06 -63.07 24.80
C GLN A 11 -21.85 -62.97 23.29
N GLU A 12 -22.54 -63.79 22.51
CA GLU A 12 -22.51 -63.73 21.05
C GLU A 12 -23.13 -62.42 20.52
N GLU A 13 -24.30 -62.01 21.05
CA GLU A 13 -24.93 -60.71 20.72
C GLU A 13 -24.06 -59.51 21.14
N LEU A 14 -23.42 -59.58 22.30
CA LEU A 14 -22.48 -58.55 22.75
C LEU A 14 -21.27 -58.46 21.81
N ALA A 15 -20.71 -59.59 21.39
CA ALA A 15 -19.59 -59.61 20.46
C ALA A 15 -19.96 -59.05 19.07
N GLU A 16 -21.18 -59.30 18.60
CA GLU A 16 -21.68 -58.79 17.33
C GLU A 16 -21.92 -57.27 17.38
N THR A 17 -22.57 -56.78 18.43
CA THR A 17 -22.79 -55.35 18.65
C THR A 17 -21.48 -54.58 18.86
N GLN A 18 -20.50 -55.17 19.55
CA GLN A 18 -19.17 -54.58 19.73
C GLN A 18 -18.46 -54.40 18.38
N LYS A 19 -18.51 -55.39 17.48
CA LYS A 19 -17.93 -55.28 16.13
C LYS A 19 -18.55 -54.15 15.31
N ILE A 20 -19.87 -53.96 15.41
CA ILE A 20 -20.57 -52.88 14.72
C ILE A 20 -20.15 -51.52 15.28
N LEU A 21 -20.02 -51.41 16.61
CA LEU A 21 -19.55 -50.21 17.28
C LEU A 21 -18.12 -49.85 16.86
N ASP A 22 -17.22 -50.84 16.82
CA ASP A 22 -15.82 -50.63 16.43
C ASP A 22 -15.71 -50.18 14.96
N ALA A 23 -16.51 -50.78 14.06
CA ALA A 23 -16.56 -50.37 12.66
C ALA A 23 -17.12 -48.94 12.49
N ALA A 24 -18.12 -48.55 13.28
CA ALA A 24 -18.68 -47.20 13.27
C ALA A 24 -17.68 -46.16 13.80
N ASN A 25 -16.97 -46.49 14.88
CA ASN A 25 -15.93 -45.62 15.45
C ASN A 25 -14.76 -45.43 14.47
N LEU A 26 -14.33 -46.49 13.78
CA LEU A 26 -13.27 -46.39 12.78
C LEU A 26 -13.65 -45.43 11.65
N ARG A 27 -14.89 -45.55 11.15
CA ARG A 27 -15.41 -44.68 10.10
C ARG A 27 -15.58 -43.23 10.57
N LEU A 28 -15.97 -43.02 11.82
CA LEU A 28 -16.03 -41.69 12.43
C LEU A 28 -14.62 -41.06 12.45
N GLN A 29 -13.62 -41.81 12.90
CA GLN A 29 -12.24 -41.35 12.97
C GLN A 29 -11.68 -40.96 11.60
N GLU A 30 -11.92 -41.77 10.56
CA GLU A 30 -11.52 -41.45 9.18
C GLU A 30 -12.11 -40.12 8.70
N VAL A 31 -13.39 -39.88 9.01
CA VAL A 31 -14.07 -38.64 8.62
C VAL A 31 -13.54 -37.45 9.41
N GLU A 32 -13.30 -37.61 10.71
CA GLU A 32 -12.72 -36.56 11.58
C GLU A 32 -11.31 -36.17 11.12
N GLU A 33 -10.45 -37.14 10.78
CA GLU A 33 -9.13 -36.90 10.21
C GLU A 33 -9.20 -36.18 8.86
N GLY A 34 -10.17 -36.55 8.01
CA GLY A 34 -10.45 -35.88 6.75
C GLY A 34 -10.86 -34.42 6.95
N ILE A 35 -11.77 -34.16 7.89
CA ILE A 35 -12.22 -32.80 8.25
C ILE A 35 -11.06 -31.97 8.79
N ALA A 36 -10.24 -32.52 9.69
CA ALA A 36 -9.08 -31.82 10.24
C ALA A 36 -8.09 -31.43 9.14
N THR A 37 -7.85 -32.33 8.18
CA THR A 37 -6.98 -32.07 7.02
C THR A 37 -7.55 -30.97 6.11
N LEU A 38 -8.86 -30.99 5.86
CA LEU A 38 -9.51 -29.95 5.05
C LEU A 38 -9.49 -28.60 5.77
N GLN A 39 -9.72 -28.58 7.08
CA GLN A 39 -9.69 -27.36 7.89
C GLN A 39 -8.29 -26.72 7.85
N ALA A 40 -7.24 -27.52 8.06
CA ALA A 40 -5.86 -27.03 7.97
C ALA A 40 -5.54 -26.42 6.58
N LYS A 41 -5.97 -27.08 5.50
CA LYS A 41 -5.80 -26.56 4.13
C LYS A 41 -6.59 -25.28 3.90
N TYR A 42 -7.80 -25.18 4.45
CA TYR A 42 -8.63 -23.99 4.35
C TYR A 42 -7.98 -22.81 5.05
N ASP A 43 -7.53 -22.99 6.30
CA ASP A 43 -6.88 -21.95 7.09
C ASP A 43 -5.58 -21.46 6.43
N ASP A 44 -4.80 -22.38 5.85
CA ASP A 44 -3.61 -22.03 5.07
C ASP A 44 -3.93 -21.23 3.80
N CYS A 45 -5.01 -21.58 3.10
CA CYS A 45 -5.45 -20.84 1.92
C CYS A 45 -5.96 -19.44 2.29
N VAL A 46 -6.72 -19.31 3.38
CA VAL A 46 -7.19 -18.01 3.88
C VAL A 46 -6.00 -17.13 4.27
N ARG A 47 -5.04 -17.68 5.02
CA ARG A 47 -3.81 -16.97 5.38
C ARG A 47 -3.07 -16.46 4.15
N LYS A 48 -2.87 -17.30 3.13
CA LYS A 48 -2.22 -16.89 1.87
C LYS A 48 -3.00 -15.82 1.12
N LYS A 49 -4.34 -15.92 1.11
CA LYS A 49 -5.20 -14.91 0.50
C LYS A 49 -5.02 -13.56 1.19
N ASP A 50 -5.03 -13.53 2.52
CA ASP A 50 -4.89 -12.30 3.29
C ASP A 50 -3.49 -11.68 3.15
N GLU A 51 -2.44 -12.51 3.12
CA GLU A 51 -1.08 -12.05 2.82
C GLU A 51 -0.97 -11.40 1.45
N LEU A 52 -1.59 -12.00 0.42
CA LEU A 52 -1.59 -11.45 -0.94
C LEU A 52 -2.40 -10.16 -1.03
N ASP A 53 -3.57 -10.11 -0.38
CA ASP A 53 -4.42 -8.92 -0.35
C ASP A 53 -3.70 -7.74 0.32
N ASN A 54 -3.01 -7.99 1.43
CA ASN A 54 -2.19 -6.98 2.11
C ASN A 54 -1.05 -6.48 1.23
N LYS A 55 -0.34 -7.37 0.53
CA LYS A 55 0.73 -6.98 -0.41
C LYS A 55 0.18 -6.15 -1.58
N CYS A 56 -1.00 -6.50 -2.09
CA CYS A 56 -1.66 -5.76 -3.16
C CYS A 56 -1.99 -4.33 -2.73
N LYS A 57 -2.65 -4.18 -1.58
CA LYS A 57 -2.96 -2.88 -0.96
C LYS A 57 -1.72 -2.04 -0.72
N GLU A 58 -0.65 -2.64 -0.22
CA GLU A 58 0.60 -1.93 0.01
C GLU A 58 1.21 -1.45 -1.32
N CYS A 59 1.20 -2.29 -2.35
CA CYS A 59 1.68 -1.93 -3.68
C CYS A 59 0.88 -0.78 -4.29
N GLU A 60 -0.45 -0.84 -4.23
CA GLU A 60 -1.34 0.23 -4.71
C GLU A 60 -1.08 1.55 -3.98
N ALA A 61 -0.90 1.50 -2.65
CA ALA A 61 -0.58 2.68 -1.86
C ALA A 61 0.80 3.26 -2.25
N ARG A 62 1.80 2.41 -2.50
CA ARG A 62 3.12 2.83 -3.00
C ARG A 62 3.01 3.46 -4.39
N LEU A 63 2.21 2.89 -5.28
CA LEU A 63 2.00 3.36 -6.63
C LEU A 63 1.29 4.72 -6.64
N SER A 64 0.26 4.90 -5.84
CA SER A 64 -0.42 6.19 -5.67
C SER A 64 0.52 7.29 -5.14
N ARG A 65 1.41 6.96 -4.19
CA ARG A 65 2.43 7.91 -3.71
C ARG A 65 3.44 8.25 -4.80
N ALA A 66 3.90 7.25 -5.55
CA ALA A 66 4.83 7.47 -6.66
C ALA A 66 4.21 8.34 -7.75
N ASP A 67 2.95 8.12 -8.10
CA ASP A 67 2.23 8.90 -9.11
C ASP A 67 2.09 10.38 -8.68
N LYS A 68 1.74 10.63 -7.42
CA LYS A 68 1.73 11.99 -6.85
C LYS A 68 3.10 12.66 -6.91
N LEU A 69 4.16 11.93 -6.61
CA LEU A 69 5.52 12.44 -6.71
C LEU A 69 5.88 12.75 -8.17
N ILE A 70 5.59 11.84 -9.10
CA ILE A 70 5.90 12.05 -10.52
C ILE A 70 5.15 13.27 -11.06
N GLY A 71 3.85 13.39 -10.78
CA GLY A 71 3.05 14.55 -11.18
C GLY A 71 3.60 15.85 -10.57
N GLY A 72 3.81 15.88 -9.26
CA GLY A 72 4.32 17.08 -8.59
C GLY A 72 5.74 17.47 -9.00
N LEU A 73 6.63 16.51 -9.24
CA LEU A 73 7.99 16.77 -9.71
C LEU A 73 8.04 17.19 -11.18
N ALA A 74 7.07 16.78 -12.01
CA ALA A 74 7.01 17.20 -13.41
C ALA A 74 6.73 18.70 -13.52
N ASP A 75 5.72 19.19 -12.82
CA ASP A 75 5.39 20.61 -12.77
C ASP A 75 6.54 21.43 -12.18
N GLU A 76 7.14 20.92 -11.11
CA GLU A 76 8.26 21.58 -10.44
C GLU A 76 9.51 21.66 -11.34
N LYS A 77 9.75 20.64 -12.18
CA LYS A 77 10.84 20.65 -13.16
C LYS A 77 10.65 21.75 -14.18
N ASP A 78 9.45 21.93 -14.71
CA ASP A 78 9.19 22.98 -15.71
C ASP A 78 9.27 24.37 -15.06
N ARG A 79 8.73 24.54 -13.85
CA ARG A 79 8.91 25.76 -13.04
C ARG A 79 10.38 26.11 -12.81
N TRP A 80 11.22 25.12 -12.50
CA TRP A 80 12.66 25.35 -12.33
C TRP A 80 13.35 25.74 -13.62
N LYS A 81 12.96 25.19 -14.76
CA LYS A 81 13.51 25.64 -16.06
C LYS A 81 13.17 27.10 -16.33
N GLU A 82 11.91 27.49 -16.16
CA GLU A 82 11.49 28.89 -16.34
C GLU A 82 12.21 29.83 -15.37
N SER A 83 12.40 29.38 -14.13
CA SER A 83 13.13 30.15 -13.11
C SER A 83 14.60 30.33 -13.50
N VAL A 84 15.24 29.28 -14.02
CA VAL A 84 16.63 29.34 -14.50
C VAL A 84 16.76 30.29 -15.68
N GLU A 85 15.87 30.19 -16.68
CA GLU A 85 15.87 31.09 -17.85
C GLU A 85 15.68 32.55 -17.44
N THR A 86 14.76 32.81 -16.50
CA THR A 86 14.53 34.16 -15.95
C THR A 86 15.78 34.68 -15.23
N LEU A 87 16.43 33.83 -14.42
CA LEU A 87 17.63 34.21 -13.68
C LEU A 87 18.82 34.47 -14.60
N GLU A 88 18.97 33.69 -15.68
CA GLU A 88 20.00 33.93 -16.70
C GLU A 88 19.80 35.30 -17.36
N ASN A 89 18.55 35.64 -17.73
CA ASN A 89 18.24 36.95 -18.29
C ASN A 89 18.54 38.09 -17.30
N VAL A 90 18.12 37.94 -16.03
CA VAL A 90 18.45 38.94 -14.99
C VAL A 90 19.96 39.07 -14.82
N LEU A 91 20.70 37.97 -14.83
CA LEU A 91 22.15 37.99 -14.65
C LEU A 91 22.88 38.72 -15.79
N GLU A 92 22.38 38.59 -17.03
CA GLU A 92 22.90 39.33 -18.19
C GLU A 92 22.72 40.86 -18.04
N HIS A 93 21.58 41.30 -17.49
CA HIS A 93 21.23 42.72 -17.37
C HIS A 93 21.56 43.34 -16.00
N PHE A 94 21.92 42.52 -15.01
CA PHE A 94 22.01 42.91 -13.60
C PHE A 94 22.93 44.11 -13.34
N VAL A 95 24.09 44.16 -14.02
CA VAL A 95 25.05 45.27 -13.83
C VAL A 95 24.44 46.59 -14.29
N GLY A 96 23.71 46.59 -15.41
CA GLY A 96 23.02 47.77 -15.93
C GLY A 96 21.88 48.21 -15.01
N ASP A 97 21.06 47.27 -14.56
CA ASP A 97 19.95 47.52 -13.65
C ASP A 97 20.43 48.13 -12.32
N VAL A 98 21.52 47.61 -11.75
CA VAL A 98 22.13 48.15 -10.53
C VAL A 98 22.72 49.53 -10.76
N LEU A 99 23.39 49.76 -11.90
CA LEU A 99 23.95 51.07 -12.24
C LEU A 99 22.86 52.14 -12.37
N ILE A 100 21.79 51.86 -13.12
CA ILE A 100 20.67 52.78 -13.31
C ILE A 100 19.96 53.02 -11.98
N SER A 101 19.68 51.96 -11.22
CA SER A 101 19.02 52.06 -9.91
C SER A 101 19.83 52.92 -8.91
N SER A 102 21.14 52.70 -8.83
CA SER A 102 22.02 53.48 -7.96
C SER A 102 22.11 54.95 -8.39
N GLY A 103 22.18 55.23 -9.70
CA GLY A 103 22.12 56.59 -10.24
C GLY A 103 20.80 57.31 -9.92
N CYS A 104 19.68 56.60 -10.03
CA CYS A 104 18.36 57.12 -9.66
C CYS A 104 18.29 57.51 -8.18
N ILE A 105 18.78 56.64 -7.29
CA ILE A 105 18.79 56.88 -5.84
C ILE A 105 19.70 58.06 -5.49
N ALA A 106 20.88 58.14 -6.10
CA ALA A 106 21.87 59.15 -5.76
C ALA A 106 21.54 60.56 -6.30
N TYR A 107 20.97 60.66 -7.50
CA TYR A 107 20.87 61.94 -8.21
C TYR A 107 19.45 62.39 -8.58
N LEU A 108 18.49 61.47 -8.72
CA LEU A 108 17.16 61.81 -9.20
C LEU A 108 16.15 62.18 -8.10
N GLY A 109 16.54 62.07 -6.82
CA GLY A 109 15.69 62.39 -5.66
C GLY A 109 15.03 63.77 -5.69
N PRO A 110 15.75 64.87 -6.01
CA PRO A 110 15.20 66.23 -6.03
C PRO A 110 14.24 66.55 -7.18
N PHE A 111 14.15 65.71 -8.21
CA PHE A 111 13.33 65.97 -9.40
C PHE A 111 11.89 65.46 -9.26
N THR A 112 10.99 66.00 -10.08
CA THR A 112 9.58 65.56 -10.15
C THR A 112 9.44 64.16 -10.77
N GLY A 113 8.37 63.43 -10.44
CA GLY A 113 8.14 62.07 -10.92
C GLY A 113 8.17 61.92 -12.44
N GLU A 114 7.52 62.83 -13.17
CA GLU A 114 7.49 62.85 -14.64
C GLU A 114 8.90 63.01 -15.25
N TYR A 115 9.71 63.92 -14.68
CA TYR A 115 11.09 64.11 -15.10
C TYR A 115 11.96 62.87 -14.86
N ARG A 116 11.77 62.19 -13.72
CA ARG A 116 12.48 60.92 -13.45
C ARG A 116 12.13 59.83 -14.43
N GLN A 117 10.84 59.69 -14.77
CA GLN A 117 10.37 58.69 -15.74
C GLN A 117 10.96 58.92 -17.12
N ASN A 118 11.06 60.18 -17.56
CA ASN A 118 11.68 60.54 -18.83
C ASN A 118 13.20 60.26 -18.91
N MET A 119 13.90 60.16 -17.77
CA MET A 119 15.34 59.88 -17.73
C MET A 119 15.68 58.38 -17.66
N VAL A 120 14.72 57.54 -17.26
CA VAL A 120 14.89 56.09 -17.09
C VAL A 120 14.21 55.29 -18.21
N SER A 121 13.28 55.92 -18.94
CA SER A 121 12.69 55.39 -20.17
C SER A 121 13.68 55.39 -21.34
#